data_AF-A0A925FJK2-F1
#
_entry.id   AF-A0A925FJK2-F1
#
_cell.length_a   1.000
_cell.length_b   1.000
_cell.length_c   1.000
_cell.angle_alpha   90.00
_cell.angle_beta   90.00
_cell.angle_gamma   90.00
#
_symmetry.space_group_name_H-M   'P 1'
#
loop_
_entity.id
_entity.type
_entity.pdbx_description
1 polymer ?
#
loop_
_entity_poly.entity_id
_entity_poly.type
_entity_poly.pdbx_seq_one_letter_code
_entity_poly.pdbx_strand_id
1 'polypeptide(L)' 'FSLPAGFAVDEMPDAVNLTTAFGKYTTTYEVKESKLIFTRSLTTNRSAVSIERYKEVKDFFTSMLNAEQAPVVLLRK' A
#
# COMPACT_ATOMS: atom_id res chain seq x y z
N PHE A 1 -3.21 12.78 6.04
CA PHE A 1 -3.03 12.78 7.50
C PHE A 1 -2.19 13.98 7.89
N SER A 2 -2.59 14.81 8.86
CA SER A 2 -1.79 15.95 9.31
C SER A 2 -0.75 15.47 10.33
N LEU A 3 0.52 15.83 10.12
CA LEU A 3 1.59 15.49 11.06
C LEU A 3 1.41 16.27 12.37
N PRO A 4 1.59 15.64 13.54
CA PRO A 4 1.59 16.35 14.81
C PRO A 4 2.67 17.42 14.88
N ALA A 5 2.42 18.50 15.62
CA ALA A 5 3.40 19.56 15.80
C ALA A 5 4.69 19.03 16.46
N GLY A 6 5.84 19.41 15.91
CA GLY A 6 7.14 18.95 16.38
C GLY A 6 7.51 17.53 15.92
N PHE A 7 6.76 16.92 15.01
CA PHE A 7 7.11 15.63 14.39
C PHE A 7 7.42 15.77 12.91
N ALA A 8 8.30 14.90 12.42
CA ALA A 8 8.55 14.70 10.99
C ALA A 8 8.59 13.21 10.65
N VAL A 9 8.34 12.88 9.39
CA VAL A 9 8.51 11.51 8.88
C VAL A 9 10.00 11.17 8.92
N ASP A 10 10.30 10.02 9.49
CA ASP A 10 11.64 9.44 9.58
C ASP A 10 11.77 8.30 8.57
N GLU A 11 10.88 7.31 8.69
CA GLU A 11 10.81 6.18 7.78
C GLU A 11 9.44 6.12 7.10
N MET A 12 9.47 5.74 5.83
CA MET A 12 8.29 5.56 5.00
C MET A 12 8.39 4.21 4.30
N PRO A 13 7.30 3.43 4.20
CA PRO A 13 7.32 2.18 3.47
C PRO A 13 7.69 2.39 2.01
N ASP A 14 8.25 1.35 1.41
CA ASP A 14 8.44 1.31 -0.03
C ASP A 14 7.09 1.38 -0.76
N ALA A 15 7.09 2.09 -1.88
CA ALA A 15 5.97 2.07 -2.80
C ALA A 15 5.80 0.66 -3.39
N VAL A 16 4.58 0.17 -3.40
CA VAL A 16 4.23 -1.12 -3.98
C VAL A 16 3.74 -0.93 -5.40
N ASN A 17 4.19 -1.79 -6.31
CA ASN A 17 3.66 -1.90 -7.66
C ASN A 17 3.47 -3.38 -7.99
N LEU A 18 2.31 -3.90 -7.63
CA LEU A 18 1.94 -5.31 -7.76
C LEU A 18 1.07 -5.47 -9.00
N THR A 19 1.53 -6.29 -9.95
CA THR A 19 0.76 -6.65 -11.15
C THR A 19 0.67 -8.16 -11.26
N THR A 20 -0.54 -8.69 -11.33
CA THR A 20 -0.83 -10.13 -11.47
C THR A 20 -1.94 -10.35 -12.49
N ALA A 21 -2.25 -11.62 -12.79
CA ALA A 21 -3.42 -11.97 -13.60
C ALA A 21 -4.75 -11.48 -12.99
N PHE A 22 -4.81 -11.33 -11.66
CA PHE A 22 -6.02 -10.97 -10.92
C PHE A 22 -6.24 -9.45 -10.81
N GLY A 23 -5.19 -8.66 -11.08
CA GLY A 23 -5.29 -7.22 -11.00
C GLY A 23 -3.95 -6.50 -10.82
N LYS A 24 -4.06 -5.20 -10.62
CA LYS A 24 -2.95 -4.30 -10.32
C LYS A 24 -3.24 -3.51 -9.06
N TYR A 25 -2.25 -3.42 -8.18
CA TYR A 25 -2.28 -2.59 -6.98
C TYR A 25 -1.02 -1.72 -6.91
N THR A 26 -1.20 -0.42 -6.68
CA THR A 26 -0.08 0.51 -6.54
C THR A 26 -0.26 1.43 -5.35
N THR A 27 0.82 1.74 -4.66
CA THR A 27 0.86 2.75 -3.58
C THR A 27 1.89 3.83 -3.86
N THR A 28 1.63 5.04 -3.37
CA THR A 28 2.63 6.09 -3.23
C THR A 28 2.44 6.82 -1.90
N TYR A 29 3.53 7.36 -1.38
CA TYR A 29 3.55 8.13 -0.15
C TYR A 29 4.30 9.44 -0.39
N GLU A 30 3.76 10.54 0.13
CA GLU A 30 4.35 11.86 -0.03
C GLU A 30 4.10 12.73 1.21
N VAL A 31 5.07 13.55 1.59
CA VAL A 31 4.89 14.57 2.62
C VAL A 31 4.83 15.94 1.96
N LYS A 32 3.69 16.62 2.09
CA LYS A 32 3.45 17.99 1.58
C LYS A 32 2.78 18.82 2.66
N GLU A 33 3.28 20.03 2.91
CA GLU A 33 2.63 21.01 3.82
C GLU A 33 2.28 20.43 5.21
N SER A 34 3.23 19.71 5.83
CA SER A 34 3.01 19.01 7.12
C SER A 34 1.88 17.97 7.09
N LYS A 35 1.56 17.43 5.91
CA LYS A 35 0.62 16.33 5.73
C LYS A 35 1.33 15.16 5.06
N LEU A 36 1.09 13.96 5.59
CA LEU A 36 1.33 12.71 4.89
C LEU A 36 0.15 12.42 3.97
N ILE A 37 0.44 12.26 2.69
CA ILE A 37 -0.48 11.89 1.62
C ILE A 37 -0.14 10.46 1.20
N PHE A 38 -1.09 9.56 1.42
CA PHE A 38 -1.03 8.19 0.94
C PHE A 38 -2.02 8.03 -0.21
N THR A 39 -1.54 7.59 -1.38
CA THR A 39 -2.38 7.30 -2.54
C THR A 39 -2.28 5.82 -2.86
N ARG A 40 -3.44 5.17 -3.04
CA ARG A 40 -3.52 3.78 -3.51
C ARG A 40 -4.44 3.66 -4.72
N SER A 41 -4.13 2.73 -5.60
CA SER A 41 -4.99 2.36 -6.73
C SER A 41 -5.11 0.84 -6.80
N LEU A 42 -6.33 0.35 -7.00
CA LEU A 42 -6.64 -1.06 -7.19
C LEU A 42 -7.51 -1.22 -8.43
N THR A 43 -7.04 -2.05 -9.34
CA THR A 43 -7.83 -2.55 -10.48
C THR A 43 -7.88 -4.07 -10.40
N THR A 44 -9.07 -4.66 -10.38
CA THR A 44 -9.26 -6.10 -10.40
C THR A 44 -9.75 -6.58 -11.76
N ASN A 45 -9.22 -7.69 -12.24
CA ASN A 45 -9.67 -8.32 -13.48
C ASN A 45 -10.76 -9.34 -13.17
N ARG A 46 -11.95 -9.16 -13.76
CA ARG A 46 -13.02 -10.14 -13.66
C ARG A 46 -12.62 -11.41 -14.42
N SER A 47 -12.55 -12.53 -13.71
CA SER A 47 -12.28 -13.85 -14.31
C SER A 47 -12.88 -14.97 -13.46
N ALA A 48 -13.15 -16.11 -14.08
CA ALA A 48 -13.34 -17.35 -13.35
C ALA A 48 -11.97 -17.86 -12.89
N VAL A 49 -11.81 -18.09 -11.59
CA VAL A 49 -10.56 -18.59 -11.02
C VAL A 49 -10.77 -20.05 -10.63
N SER A 50 -9.91 -20.93 -11.14
CA SER A 50 -9.93 -22.35 -10.77
C SER A 50 -9.40 -22.56 -9.35
N ILE A 51 -9.77 -23.66 -8.72
CA ILE A 51 -9.42 -23.93 -7.31
C ILE A 51 -7.90 -24.04 -7.10
N GLU A 52 -7.17 -24.52 -8.11
CA GLU A 52 -5.71 -24.66 -8.09
C GLU A 52 -5.02 -23.30 -7.95
N ARG A 53 -5.66 -22.23 -8.41
CA ARG A 53 -5.13 -20.86 -8.40
C ARG A 53 -5.56 -20.04 -7.19
N TYR A 54 -6.35 -20.62 -6.28
CA TYR A 54 -6.83 -19.93 -5.09
C TYR A 54 -5.68 -19.35 -4.26
N LYS A 55 -4.56 -20.09 -4.14
CA LYS A 55 -3.38 -19.61 -3.42
C LYS A 55 -2.86 -18.30 -4.01
N GLU A 56 -2.77 -18.18 -5.33
CA GLU A 56 -2.26 -16.97 -5.98
C GLU A 56 -3.18 -15.76 -5.74
N VAL A 57 -4.51 -15.97 -5.72
CA VAL A 57 -5.48 -14.91 -5.36
C VAL A 57 -5.28 -14.47 -3.91
N LYS A 58 -5.19 -15.43 -3.00
CA LYS A 58 -4.96 -15.15 -1.58
C LYS A 58 -3.66 -14.37 -1.38
N ASP A 59 -2.58 -14.79 -2.05
CA ASP A 59 -1.29 -14.13 -1.96
C ASP A 59 -1.37 -12.69 -2.50
N PHE A 60 -2.04 -12.46 -3.64
CA PHE A 60 -2.25 -11.11 -4.20
C PHE A 60 -2.90 -10.14 -3.19
N PHE A 61 -4.00 -10.56 -2.56
CA PHE A 61 -4.68 -9.74 -1.56
C PHE A 61 -3.90 -9.65 -0.23
N THR A 62 -3.14 -10.68 0.14
CA THR A 62 -2.28 -10.65 1.33
C THR A 62 -1.14 -9.65 1.16
N SER A 63 -0.49 -9.61 0.00
CA SER A 63 0.55 -8.61 -0.31
C SER A 63 0.02 -7.18 -0.25
N MET A 64 -1.21 -6.96 -0.72
CA MET A 64 -1.89 -5.67 -0.60
C MET A 64 -2.12 -5.30 0.88
N LEU A 65 -2.68 -6.22 1.68
CA LEU A 65 -2.92 -5.99 3.10
C LEU A 65 -1.62 -5.65 3.85
N ASN A 66 -0.54 -6.38 3.58
CA ASN A 66 0.76 -6.12 4.18
C ASN A 66 1.27 -4.71 3.84
N ALA A 67 1.09 -4.27 2.59
CA ALA A 67 1.47 -2.92 2.17
C ALA A 67 0.67 -1.82 2.88
N GLU A 68 -0.63 -2.05 3.12
CA GLU A 68 -1.50 -1.09 3.79
C GLU A 68 -1.26 -1.02 5.31
N GLN A 69 -0.74 -2.09 5.90
CA GLN A 69 -0.39 -2.14 7.32
C GLN A 69 1.04 -1.68 7.60
N ALA A 70 1.85 -1.44 6.56
CA ALA A 70 3.21 -0.97 6.72
C ALA A 70 3.24 0.42 7.40
N PRO A 71 3.98 0.59 8.50
CA PRO A 71 3.93 1.83 9.28
C PRO A 71 4.73 2.95 8.60
N VAL A 72 4.23 4.17 8.72
CA VAL A 72 5.06 5.38 8.58
C VAL A 72 5.54 5.77 9.97
N VAL A 73 6.86 5.88 10.15
CA VAL A 73 7.48 6.22 11.43
C VAL A 73 7.68 7.73 11.51
N LEU A 74 7.29 8.30 12.64
CA LEU A 74 7.50 9.72 12.92
C LEU A 74 8.53 9.88 14.03
N LEU A 75 9.51 10.74 13.82
CA LEU A 75 10.42 11.19 14.87
C LEU A 75 10.02 12.57 15.37
N ARG A 76 10.17 12.77 16.68
CA ARG A 76 10.08 14.09 17.28
C ARG A 76 11.34 14.88 16.97
N LYS A 77 11.17 16.09 16.43
CA LYS A 77 12.24 17.07 16.24
C LYS A 77 12.57 17.80 17.53
#